data_AF-A0A6I9NL64-F1
#
_entry.id   AF-A0A6I9NL64-F1
#
_cell.length_a   1.000
_cell.length_b   1.000
_cell.length_c   1.000
_cell.angle_alpha   90.00
_cell.angle_beta   90.00
_cell.angle_gamma   90.00
#
_symmetry.space_group_name_H-M   'P 1'
#
loop_
_entity.id
_entity.type
_entity.pdbx_description
1 polymer ?
#
loop_
_entity_poly.entity_id
_entity_poly.type
_entity_poly.pdbx_seq_one_letter_code
_entity_poly.pdbx_strand_id
1 'polypeptide(L)'
;YWTDIYLAWNPDNYPGVQNLRFPSNQVWVPDILLYNSADERFDATFHTNVLVNYSGSCQYIPPGILKSTCYIDVRWFPFDVQKCDLKFGSWTHNGWLLDLQMIEADISSYIPNGEWDLVGMKKNRH
;
A
#
# COMPACT_ATOMS: atom_id res chain seq x y z
N TYR A 1 -4.48 0.75 6.23
CA TYR A 1 -5.46 0.89 7.31
C TYR A 1 -4.75 1.41 8.54
N TRP A 2 -5.35 2.33 9.29
CA TRP A 2 -4.88 2.77 10.61
C TRP A 2 -6.07 3.31 11.42
N THR A 3 -5.85 3.68 12.68
CA THR A 3 -6.87 4.32 13.51
C THR A 3 -6.39 5.72 13.89
N ASP A 4 -7.23 6.72 13.67
CA ASP A 4 -7.01 8.09 14.11
C ASP A 4 -8.09 8.48 15.13
N ILE A 5 -7.68 8.66 16.38
CA ILE A 5 -8.58 8.97 17.49
C ILE A 5 -9.22 10.36 17.37
N TYR A 6 -8.60 11.29 16.63
CA TYR A 6 -9.12 12.65 16.44
C TYR A 6 -10.23 12.70 15.38
N LEU A 7 -10.37 11.64 14.58
CA LEU A 7 -11.43 11.50 13.58
C LEU A 7 -12.58 10.59 14.06
N ALA A 8 -12.65 10.27 15.35
CA ALA A 8 -13.76 9.52 15.93
C ALA A 8 -14.91 10.45 16.34
N TRP A 9 -16.16 10.00 16.17
CA TRP A 9 -17.36 10.73 16.62
C TRP A 9 -18.41 9.79 17.20
N ASN A 10 -19.30 10.33 18.04
CA ASN A 10 -20.45 9.59 18.52
C ASN A 10 -21.55 9.58 17.43
N PRO A 11 -21.92 8.41 16.87
CA PRO A 11 -22.98 8.32 15.87
C PRO A 11 -24.36 8.75 16.38
N ASP A 12 -24.61 8.73 17.70
CA ASP A 12 -25.88 9.19 18.28
C ASP A 12 -26.07 10.71 18.11
N ASN A 13 -24.97 11.48 18.09
CA ASN A 13 -25.00 12.92 17.84
C ASN A 13 -25.24 13.24 16.35
N TYR A 14 -24.97 12.29 15.46
CA TYR A 14 -25.06 12.43 14.01
C TYR A 14 -25.77 11.21 13.39
N PRO A 15 -27.10 11.08 13.60
CA PRO A 15 -27.84 9.88 13.19
C PRO A 15 -27.64 9.53 11.72
N GLY A 16 -27.26 8.28 11.45
CA GLY A 16 -27.04 7.75 10.10
C GLY A 16 -25.65 8.01 9.50
N VAL A 17 -24.81 8.84 10.15
CA VAL A 17 -23.46 9.13 9.66
C VAL A 17 -22.46 8.14 10.27
N GLN A 18 -22.23 7.02 9.57
CA GLN A 18 -21.27 5.99 10.00
C GLN A 18 -19.91 6.11 9.33
N ASN A 19 -19.86 6.59 8.08
CA ASN A 19 -18.64 6.69 7.29
C ASN A 19 -18.61 8.02 6.54
N LEU A 20 -17.43 8.62 6.46
CA LEU A 20 -17.15 9.85 5.74
C LEU A 20 -15.93 9.67 4.84
N ARG A 21 -15.86 10.45 3.76
CA ARG A 21 -14.72 10.46 2.85
C ARG A 21 -14.01 11.80 2.92
N PHE A 22 -12.75 11.77 3.30
CA PHE A 22 -11.91 12.96 3.39
C PHE A 22 -10.89 12.97 2.24
N PRO A 23 -10.68 14.10 1.57
CA PRO A 23 -9.49 14.29 0.75
C PRO A 23 -8.22 13.95 1.53
N SER A 24 -7.29 13.21 0.93
CA SER A 24 -6.06 12.77 1.59
C SER A 24 -5.14 13.91 2.04
N ASN A 25 -5.31 15.12 1.51
CA ASN A 25 -4.57 16.31 1.92
C ASN A 25 -5.18 17.04 3.14
N GLN A 26 -6.32 16.59 3.66
CA GLN A 26 -6.99 17.17 4.82
C GLN A 26 -6.83 16.35 6.10
N VAL A 27 -6.34 15.12 5.98
CA VAL A 27 -6.12 14.19 7.09
C VAL A 27 -4.70 13.68 7.04
N TRP A 28 -4.18 13.23 8.18
CA TRP A 28 -2.88 12.57 8.19
C TRP A 28 -2.96 11.24 7.45
N VAL A 29 -1.99 10.98 6.57
CA VAL A 29 -1.85 9.74 5.82
C VAL A 29 -0.39 9.28 5.97
N PRO A 30 -0.13 8.00 6.28
CA PRO A 30 1.24 7.52 6.40
C PRO A 30 1.95 7.55 5.04
N ASP A 31 3.20 8.00 5.04
CA ASP A 31 4.05 8.22 3.87
C ASP A 31 4.75 6.92 3.42
N ILE A 32 3.96 5.93 3.03
CA ILE A 32 4.47 4.60 2.65
C ILE A 32 4.88 4.59 1.19
N LEU A 33 6.18 4.39 0.95
CA LEU A 33 6.78 4.48 -0.37
C LEU A 33 7.59 3.23 -0.72
N LEU A 34 7.83 3.05 -2.01
CA LEU A 34 8.67 1.98 -2.55
C LEU A 34 10.14 2.44 -2.57
N TYR A 35 10.98 1.88 -1.70
CA TYR A 35 12.39 2.27 -1.61
C TYR A 35 13.22 1.90 -2.82
N ASN A 36 12.95 0.74 -3.43
CA ASN A 36 13.64 0.28 -4.63
C ASN A 36 12.91 0.71 -5.92
N SER A 37 12.27 1.88 -5.90
CA SER A 37 11.57 2.44 -7.06
C SER A 37 12.54 2.76 -8.20
N ALA A 38 12.11 2.46 -9.43
CA ALA A 38 12.74 2.87 -10.67
C ALA A 38 11.92 3.94 -11.42
N ASP A 39 10.86 4.47 -10.79
CA ASP A 39 10.04 5.53 -11.37
C ASP A 39 10.72 6.90 -11.22
N GLU A 40 10.42 7.82 -12.14
CA GLU A 40 10.86 9.21 -12.05
C GLU A 40 10.12 9.97 -10.95
N ARG A 41 8.88 9.55 -10.66
CA ARG A 41 8.08 10.10 -9.56
C ARG A 41 8.48 9.44 -8.25
N PHE A 42 8.68 10.27 -7.23
CA PHE A 42 8.97 9.80 -5.88
C PHE A 42 7.80 9.01 -5.28
N ASP A 43 6.57 9.50 -5.49
CA ASP A 43 5.34 8.78 -5.21
C ASP A 43 4.61 8.48 -6.53
N ALA A 44 4.51 7.19 -6.86
CA ALA A 44 3.86 6.70 -8.07
C ALA A 44 2.37 6.38 -7.88
N THR A 45 1.82 6.67 -6.70
CA THR A 45 0.41 6.45 -6.38
C THR A 45 -0.47 7.66 -6.72
N PHE A 46 -1.73 7.39 -7.05
CA PHE A 46 -2.73 8.41 -7.26
C PHE A 46 -3.51 8.63 -5.96
N HIS A 47 -3.44 9.84 -5.45
CA HIS A 47 -4.04 10.19 -4.18
C HIS A 47 -5.57 10.17 -4.28
N THR A 48 -6.20 9.25 -3.55
CA THR A 48 -7.66 9.14 -3.43
C THR A 48 -8.16 9.74 -2.12
N ASN A 49 -9.47 9.66 -1.88
CA ASN A 49 -10.05 10.01 -0.60
C ASN A 49 -9.83 8.89 0.41
N VAL A 50 -9.63 9.26 1.68
CA VAL A 50 -9.59 8.36 2.82
C VAL A 50 -11.02 8.11 3.29
N LEU A 51 -11.41 6.84 3.41
CA LEU A 51 -12.67 6.45 4.03
C LEU A 51 -12.44 6.34 5.54
N VAL A 52 -13.21 7.08 6.32
CA VAL A 52 -13.11 7.13 7.77
C VAL A 52 -14.45 6.70 8.38
N ASN A 53 -14.39 5.75 9.31
CA ASN A 53 -15.53 5.28 10.08
C ASN A 53 -15.65 6.06 11.40
N TYR A 54 -16.87 6.10 11.99
CA TYR A 54 -17.13 6.79 13.27
C TYR A 54 -16.21 6.38 14.42
N SER A 55 -15.66 5.16 14.39
CA SER A 55 -14.66 4.67 15.35
C SER A 55 -13.26 5.30 15.20
N GLY A 56 -13.03 6.15 14.20
CA GLY A 56 -11.72 6.67 13.81
C GLY A 56 -10.92 5.73 12.90
N SER A 57 -11.49 4.57 12.52
CA SER A 57 -10.84 3.65 11.59
C SER A 57 -10.74 4.25 10.19
N CYS A 58 -9.52 4.29 9.66
CA CYS A 58 -9.16 4.91 8.39
C CYS A 58 -8.72 3.86 7.37
N GLN A 59 -9.34 3.90 6.19
CA GLN A 59 -9.02 3.09 5.03
C GLN A 59 -8.58 4.00 3.88
N TYR A 60 -7.36 3.76 3.41
CA TYR A 60 -6.77 4.45 2.27
C TYR A 60 -6.23 3.42 1.30
N ILE A 61 -6.73 3.46 0.06
CA ILE A 61 -6.37 2.53 -1.01
C ILE A 61 -6.10 3.38 -2.26
N PRO A 62 -4.88 3.93 -2.41
CA PRO A 62 -4.51 4.66 -3.60
C PRO A 62 -4.12 3.65 -4.71
N PRO A 63 -4.68 3.76 -5.93
CA PRO A 63 -4.18 3.00 -7.06
C PRO A 63 -2.82 3.57 -7.51
N GLY A 64 -1.98 2.75 -8.12
CA GLY A 64 -0.67 3.20 -8.60
C GLY A 64 -0.03 2.21 -9.55
N ILE A 65 0.88 2.70 -10.40
CA ILE A 65 1.74 1.87 -11.23
C ILE A 65 3.12 1.91 -10.60
N LEU A 66 3.55 0.80 -10.00
CA LEU A 66 4.83 0.71 -9.31
C LEU A 66 5.91 0.18 -10.25
N LYS A 67 6.95 0.95 -10.47
CA LYS A 67 8.16 0.51 -11.16
C LYS A 67 9.24 0.23 -10.12
N SER A 68 9.72 -1.01 -10.07
CA SER A 68 10.77 -1.41 -9.13
C SER A 68 12.03 -1.83 -9.86
N THR A 69 13.16 -1.65 -9.20
CA THR A 69 14.42 -2.28 -9.61
C THR A 69 14.40 -3.74 -9.16
N CYS A 70 14.70 -4.63 -10.09
CA CYS A 70 14.82 -6.07 -9.86
C CYS A 70 16.11 -6.59 -10.49
N TYR A 71 16.85 -7.41 -9.77
CA TYR A 71 18.01 -8.11 -10.30
C TYR A 71 17.54 -9.30 -11.14
N ILE A 72 17.95 -9.33 -12.41
CA ILE A 72 17.57 -10.38 -13.35
C ILE A 72 18.76 -11.32 -13.56
N ASP A 73 18.52 -12.61 -13.34
CA ASP A 73 19.50 -13.67 -13.54
C ASP A 73 19.21 -14.44 -14.83
N VAL A 74 20.00 -14.20 -15.87
CA VAL A 74 19.78 -14.73 -17.23
C VAL A 74 20.53 -16.03 -17.52
N ARG A 75 21.08 -16.71 -16.50
CA ARG A 75 21.87 -17.94 -16.68
C ARG A 75 21.13 -19.07 -17.40
N TRP A 76 19.81 -19.12 -17.26
CA TRP A 76 18.96 -20.20 -17.76
C TRP A 76 17.93 -19.76 -18.81
N PHE A 77 18.11 -18.58 -19.40
CA PHE A 77 17.19 -18.06 -20.40
C PHE A 77 16.96 -19.05 -21.56
N PRO A 78 15.72 -19.28 -22.02
CA PRO A 78 14.45 -18.63 -21.62
C PRO A 78 13.66 -19.38 -20.52
N PHE A 79 14.29 -20.32 -19.80
CA PHE A 79 13.66 -21.17 -18.77
C PHE A 79 14.12 -20.77 -17.36
N ASP A 80 14.16 -19.47 -17.11
CA ASP A 80 14.60 -18.86 -15.87
C ASP A 80 13.44 -18.59 -14.90
N VAL A 81 13.78 -18.46 -13.61
CA VAL A 81 12.84 -18.06 -12.56
C VAL A 81 13.39 -16.79 -11.92
N GLN A 82 12.59 -15.74 -11.94
CA GLN A 82 12.98 -14.44 -11.40
C GLN A 82 12.34 -14.18 -10.04
N LYS A 83 13.12 -13.57 -9.14
CA LYS A 83 12.66 -13.12 -7.83
C LYS A 83 12.85 -11.62 -7.70
N CYS A 84 11.75 -10.89 -7.75
CA CYS A 84 11.74 -9.44 -7.58
C CYS A 84 11.16 -9.06 -6.22
N ASP A 85 11.93 -8.30 -5.43
CA ASP A 85 11.50 -7.82 -4.13
C ASP A 85 10.89 -6.41 -4.25
N LEU A 86 9.79 -6.16 -3.55
CA LEU A 86 9.23 -4.81 -3.36
C LEU A 86 9.46 -4.38 -1.91
N LYS A 87 10.22 -3.31 -1.70
CA LYS A 87 10.56 -2.80 -0.37
C LYS A 87 9.74 -1.58 -0.05
N PHE A 88 8.72 -1.76 0.79
CA PHE A 88 7.90 -0.66 1.29
C PHE A 88 8.34 -0.19 2.68
N GLY A 89 8.27 1.10 2.92
CA GLY A 89 8.52 1.69 4.24
C GLY A 89 8.06 3.14 4.32
N SER A 90 8.01 3.66 5.55
CA SER A 90 7.79 5.09 5.77
C SER A 90 9.07 5.86 5.49
N TRP A 91 8.96 6.99 4.79
CA TRP A 91 10.13 7.81 4.47
C TRP A 91 10.58 8.66 5.66
N THR A 92 9.63 9.17 6.45
CA THR A 92 9.87 10.15 7.51
C THR A 92 9.75 9.56 8.92
N HIS A 93 9.06 8.43 9.09
CA HIS A 93 8.84 7.79 10.39
C HIS A 93 9.69 6.52 10.54
N ASN A 94 10.29 6.35 11.71
CA ASN A 94 10.97 5.12 12.09
C ASN A 94 10.00 4.12 12.74
N GLY A 95 10.48 2.89 13.01
CA GLY A 95 9.68 1.82 13.60
C GLY A 95 9.15 2.07 15.02
N TRP A 96 9.64 3.09 15.73
CA TRP A 96 9.11 3.49 17.03
C TRP A 96 7.87 4.38 16.93
N LEU A 97 7.77 5.14 15.82
CA LEU A 97 6.67 6.04 15.56
C LEU A 97 5.58 5.37 14.71
N LEU A 98 5.98 4.51 13.78
CA LEU A 98 5.09 3.87 12.83
C LEU A 98 5.41 2.38 12.69
N ASP A 99 4.47 1.54 13.14
CA ASP A 99 4.57 0.08 13.07
C ASP A 99 3.83 -0.45 11.83
N LEU A 100 4.60 -0.89 10.83
CA LEU A 100 4.04 -1.47 9.60
C LEU A 100 3.73 -2.96 9.77
N GLN A 101 2.46 -3.30 9.52
CA GLN A 101 1.97 -4.67 9.56
C GLN A 101 1.47 -5.10 8.18
N MET A 102 1.93 -6.26 7.71
CA MET A 102 1.58 -6.77 6.39
C MET A 102 0.37 -7.69 6.43
N ILE A 103 -0.69 -7.27 5.75
CA ILE A 103 -1.82 -8.15 5.39
C ILE A 103 -1.45 -9.07 4.23
N GLU A 104 -2.28 -10.07 3.95
CA GLU A 104 -2.10 -10.91 2.76
C GLU A 104 -2.36 -10.11 1.49
N ALA A 105 -1.60 -10.43 0.45
CA ALA A 105 -1.81 -9.85 -0.86
C ALA A 105 -2.99 -10.53 -1.54
N ASP A 106 -3.90 -9.73 -2.08
CA ASP A 106 -5.04 -10.21 -2.84
C ASP A 106 -4.68 -10.31 -4.33
N ILE A 107 -4.80 -11.52 -4.88
CA ILE A 107 -4.57 -11.84 -6.30
C ILE A 107 -5.87 -12.22 -7.01
N SER A 108 -7.04 -12.04 -6.39
CA SER A 108 -8.33 -12.41 -6.96
C SER A 108 -8.64 -11.70 -8.29
N SER A 109 -8.14 -10.48 -8.47
CA SER A 109 -8.28 -9.69 -9.70
C SER A 109 -7.03 -9.71 -10.60
N TYR A 110 -6.10 -10.65 -10.39
CA TYR A 110 -4.89 -10.76 -11.21
C TYR A 110 -5.23 -11.23 -12.62
N ILE A 111 -4.68 -10.52 -13.62
CA ILE A 111 -4.77 -10.90 -15.02
C ILE A 111 -3.41 -11.51 -15.41
N PRO A 112 -3.37 -12.76 -15.90
CA PRO A 112 -2.11 -13.43 -16.24
C PRO A 112 -1.36 -12.70 -17.37
N ASN A 113 -0.04 -12.67 -17.26
CA ASN A 113 0.84 -12.14 -18.28
C ASN A 113 1.10 -13.20 -19.38
N GLY A 114 1.38 -12.78 -20.61
CA GLY A 114 1.63 -13.70 -21.73
C GLY A 114 3.04 -14.30 -21.78
N GLU A 115 3.98 -13.73 -21.02
CA GLU A 115 5.40 -14.11 -20.97
C GLU A 115 5.82 -14.65 -19.59
N TRP A 116 5.23 -14.12 -18.52
CA TRP A 116 5.62 -14.45 -17.13
C TRP A 116 4.51 -15.09 -16.32
N ASP A 117 4.81 -16.20 -15.65
CA ASP A 117 3.91 -16.83 -14.68
C ASP A 117 4.21 -16.38 -13.25
N LEU A 118 3.16 -15.96 -12.51
CA LEU A 118 3.27 -15.67 -11.09
C LEU A 118 3.27 -16.98 -10.27
N VAL A 119 4.47 -17.47 -9.93
CA VAL A 119 4.64 -18.73 -9.18
C VAL A 119 4.34 -18.57 -7.68
N GLY A 120 4.57 -17.39 -7.11
CA GLY A 120 4.25 -17.15 -5.71
C GLY A 120 4.67 -15.78 -5.20
N MET A 121 4.03 -15.36 -4.11
CA MET A 121 4.28 -14.10 -3.43
C MET A 121 4.58 -14.36 -1.95
N LYS A 122 5.77 -13.96 -1.50
CA LYS A 122 6.19 -14.09 -0.10
C LYS A 122 6.30 -12.72 0.54
N LYS A 123 5.83 -12.60 1.78
CA LYS A 123 5.92 -11.38 2.58
C LYS A 123 6.90 -11.60 3.74
N ASN A 124 7.81 -10.66 3.95
CA ASN A 124 8.77 -10.66 5.05
C ASN A 124 8.83 -9.28 5.69
N ARG A 125 8.83 -9.24 7.03
CA ARG A 125 9.04 -8.02 7.81
C ARG A 125 10.45 -8.05 8.36
N HIS A 126 11.18 -6.96 8.20
CA HIS A 126 12.51 -6.75 8.78
C HIS A 126 12.41 -5.88 10.04
#